data_AF-A0AAD0JBF0-F1
#
_entry.id   AF-A0AAD0JBF0-F1
#
_cell.length_a   1.000
_cell.length_b   1.000
_cell.length_c   1.000
_cell.angle_alpha   90.00
_cell.angle_beta   90.00
_cell.angle_gamma   90.00
#
_symmetry.space_group_name_H-M   'P 1'
#
loop_
_entity.id
_entity.type
_entity.pdbx_description
1 polymer ?
#
loop_
_entity_poly.entity_id
_entity_poly.type
_entity_poly.pdbx_seq_one_letter_code
_entity_poly.pdbx_strand_id
1 'polypeptide(L)'
;MPPLLLLAGVLCTGAYAAPADTLGLAGEVNAQIVHRHMREEAHAFAAAFNGSTMMPEDIPAGCKAQMREAVTGMYAAMTEHLKAGIEEPEYQRVLEQQLASVYSSDQLQAFLARAADTDTDRAALSAEVLSGPGLKDIEEAQMQKIVDGMDEKSSSSPSLAAALRAASAAKAACDRLQTDAG
;
A
#
# COMPACT_ATOMS: atom_id res chain seq x y z
N MET A 1 20.85 62.32 -31.55
CA MET A 1 21.74 61.17 -31.25
C MET A 1 22.31 61.38 -29.84
N PRO A 2 22.43 60.36 -28.99
CA PRO A 2 21.37 59.49 -28.46
C PRO A 2 21.52 59.36 -26.89
N PRO A 3 21.23 58.22 -26.21
CA PRO A 3 20.03 57.93 -25.41
C PRO A 3 20.36 57.45 -23.96
N LEU A 4 19.43 56.74 -23.27
CA LEU A 4 19.56 55.80 -22.13
C LEU A 4 18.64 56.21 -20.95
N LEU A 5 17.88 55.35 -20.26
CA LEU A 5 17.48 53.96 -20.46
C LEU A 5 16.29 53.70 -19.53
N LEU A 6 15.33 52.91 -20.00
CA LEU A 6 14.22 52.35 -19.23
C LEU A 6 14.73 51.53 -18.04
N LEU A 7 14.27 51.86 -16.83
CA LEU A 7 14.27 50.95 -15.69
C LEU A 7 12.85 50.43 -15.50
N ALA A 8 12.54 49.38 -16.26
CA ALA A 8 11.42 48.50 -15.98
C ALA A 8 11.71 47.79 -14.66
N GLY A 9 10.97 48.17 -13.61
CA GLY A 9 10.95 47.42 -12.37
C GLY A 9 10.34 46.05 -12.65
N VAL A 10 11.20 45.03 -12.67
CA VAL A 10 10.79 43.62 -12.65
C VAL A 10 10.14 43.37 -11.29
N LEU A 11 8.82 43.35 -11.27
CA LEU A 11 8.05 42.73 -10.20
C LEU A 11 8.38 41.24 -10.25
N CYS A 12 9.16 40.75 -9.29
CA CYS A 12 9.17 39.34 -8.94
C CYS A 12 7.79 38.99 -8.37
N THR A 13 6.83 38.75 -9.24
CA THR A 13 5.61 38.04 -8.90
C THR A 13 6.02 36.61 -8.57
N GLY A 14 6.04 36.28 -7.27
CA GLY A 14 6.08 34.88 -6.84
C GLY A 14 4.91 34.17 -7.51
N ALA A 15 5.21 33.28 -8.45
CA ALA A 15 4.22 32.42 -9.07
C ALA A 15 3.70 31.48 -7.98
N TYR A 16 2.63 31.87 -7.31
CA TYR A 16 1.83 30.96 -6.52
C TYR A 16 1.31 29.91 -7.51
N ALA A 17 1.85 28.70 -7.46
CA ALA A 17 1.32 27.58 -8.22
C ALA A 17 -0.18 27.46 -7.89
N ALA A 18 -1.02 27.25 -8.91
CA ALA A 18 -2.44 27.20 -8.70
C ALA A 18 -2.76 26.00 -7.77
N PRO A 19 -3.86 26.04 -6.99
CA PRO A 19 -4.28 24.89 -6.17
C PRO A 19 -4.47 23.61 -7.00
N ALA A 20 -4.82 23.74 -8.29
CA ALA A 20 -4.86 22.62 -9.24
C ALA A 20 -3.47 22.03 -9.53
N ASP A 21 -2.43 22.85 -9.58
CA ASP A 21 -1.04 22.39 -9.80
C ASP A 21 -0.51 21.64 -8.57
N THR A 22 -0.91 22.07 -7.37
CA THR A 22 -0.50 21.42 -6.12
C THR A 22 -1.15 20.06 -5.93
N LEU A 23 -2.44 19.92 -6.28
CA LEU A 23 -3.10 18.62 -6.27
C LEU A 23 -2.51 17.64 -7.31
N GLY A 24 -2.13 18.15 -8.49
CA GLY A 24 -1.42 17.35 -9.49
C GLY A 24 -0.07 16.82 -8.97
N LEU A 25 0.74 17.69 -8.36
CA LEU A 25 2.00 17.32 -7.72
C LEU A 25 1.81 16.32 -6.57
N ALA A 26 0.76 16.49 -5.76
CA ALA A 26 0.42 15.55 -4.69
C ALA A 26 0.04 14.15 -5.25
N GLY A 27 -0.70 14.11 -6.35
CA GLY A 27 -0.97 12.88 -7.11
C GLY A 27 0.31 12.19 -7.57
N GLU A 28 1.26 12.94 -8.12
CA GLU A 28 2.55 12.39 -8.52
C GLU A 28 3.38 11.90 -7.34
N VAL A 29 3.43 12.64 -6.23
CA VAL A 29 4.12 12.24 -4.99
C VAL A 29 3.53 10.94 -4.45
N ASN A 30 2.20 10.85 -4.37
CA ASN A 30 1.52 9.64 -3.97
C ASN A 30 1.90 8.47 -4.90
N ALA A 31 1.75 8.64 -6.21
CA ALA A 31 1.98 7.58 -7.19
C ALA A 31 3.44 7.10 -7.23
N GLN A 32 4.42 7.98 -7.14
CA GLN A 32 5.84 7.64 -7.32
C GLN A 32 6.54 7.21 -6.03
N ILE A 33 6.04 7.66 -4.88
CA ILE A 33 6.68 7.44 -3.57
C ILE A 33 5.81 6.52 -2.73
N VAL A 34 4.67 7.02 -2.22
CA VAL A 34 3.90 6.34 -1.18
C VAL A 34 3.21 5.08 -1.72
N HIS A 35 2.36 5.23 -2.72
CA HIS A 35 1.65 4.12 -3.34
C HIS A 35 2.64 3.12 -3.98
N ARG A 36 3.71 3.60 -4.62
CA ARG A 36 4.73 2.72 -5.19
C ARG A 36 5.43 1.87 -4.11
N HIS A 37 5.79 2.47 -2.98
CA HIS A 37 6.35 1.74 -1.84
C HIS A 37 5.38 0.68 -1.33
N MET A 38 4.12 1.03 -1.07
CA MET A 38 3.12 0.06 -0.60
C MET A 38 2.91 -1.11 -1.57
N ARG A 39 2.90 -0.85 -2.90
CA ARG A 39 2.82 -1.93 -3.91
C ARG A 39 4.02 -2.85 -3.85
N GLU A 40 5.21 -2.31 -3.64
CA GLU A 40 6.44 -3.11 -3.55
C GLU A 40 6.45 -3.97 -2.29
N GLU A 41 6.00 -3.45 -1.15
CA GLU A 41 5.81 -4.24 0.06
C GLU A 41 4.77 -5.35 -0.14
N ALA A 42 3.65 -5.07 -0.80
CA ALA A 42 2.64 -6.08 -1.14
C ALA A 42 3.20 -7.15 -2.10
N HIS A 43 4.03 -6.76 -3.08
CA HIS A 43 4.71 -7.69 -3.96
C HIS A 43 5.75 -8.54 -3.22
N ALA A 44 6.52 -7.96 -2.31
CA ALA A 44 7.49 -8.67 -1.47
C ALA A 44 6.78 -9.69 -0.56
N PHE A 45 5.66 -9.29 0.05
CA PHE A 45 4.78 -10.18 0.80
C PHE A 45 4.32 -11.35 -0.07
N ALA A 46 3.73 -11.07 -1.24
CA ALA A 46 3.27 -12.10 -2.17
C ALA A 46 4.40 -13.07 -2.60
N ALA A 47 5.59 -12.55 -2.88
CA ALA A 47 6.74 -13.32 -3.30
C ALA A 47 7.24 -14.27 -2.19
N ALA A 48 7.20 -13.84 -0.92
CA ALA A 48 7.59 -14.66 0.22
C ALA A 48 6.75 -15.95 0.33
N PHE A 49 5.47 -15.91 -0.08
CA PHE A 49 4.58 -17.08 0.00
C PHE A 49 4.61 -17.98 -1.25
N ASN A 50 5.06 -17.46 -2.39
CA ASN A 50 5.10 -18.21 -3.66
C ASN A 50 6.24 -19.26 -3.72
N GLY A 51 7.26 -19.15 -2.86
CA GLY A 51 8.47 -19.99 -2.90
C GLY A 51 8.52 -21.14 -1.89
N SER A 52 7.75 -21.08 -0.81
CA SER A 52 7.69 -22.10 0.24
C SER A 52 6.40 -21.89 1.00
N THR A 53 5.37 -22.68 0.70
CA THR A 53 4.16 -22.72 1.52
C THR A 53 4.63 -22.96 2.95
N MET A 54 4.49 -21.96 3.85
CA MET A 54 4.72 -22.15 5.29
C MET A 54 3.66 -23.12 5.80
N MET A 55 3.91 -24.38 5.52
CA MET A 55 3.14 -25.52 6.00
C MET A 55 3.56 -25.73 7.44
N PRO A 56 2.60 -25.85 8.38
CA PRO A 56 2.91 -26.36 9.71
C PRO A 56 3.73 -27.66 9.61
N GLU A 57 4.81 -27.77 10.38
CA GLU A 57 5.75 -28.90 10.29
C GLU A 57 5.08 -30.24 10.67
N ASP A 58 4.04 -30.19 11.50
CA ASP A 58 3.35 -31.36 12.05
C ASP A 58 2.10 -31.81 11.26
N ILE A 59 2.03 -31.53 9.95
CA ILE A 59 0.87 -31.99 9.14
C ILE A 59 0.98 -33.49 8.84
N PRO A 60 -0.05 -34.31 9.15
CA PRO A 60 -0.07 -35.72 8.79
C PRO A 60 0.13 -35.94 7.30
N ALA A 61 0.82 -37.02 6.92
CA ALA A 61 1.09 -37.34 5.52
C ALA A 61 -0.19 -37.39 4.66
N GLY A 62 -1.27 -37.96 5.19
CA GLY A 62 -2.58 -38.03 4.53
C GLY A 62 -3.28 -36.68 4.32
N CYS A 63 -2.82 -35.65 5.01
CA CYS A 63 -3.38 -34.30 4.99
C CYS A 63 -2.56 -33.28 4.21
N LYS A 64 -1.33 -33.63 3.84
CA LYS A 64 -0.35 -32.70 3.29
C LYS A 64 -0.82 -32.02 2.01
N ALA A 65 -1.53 -32.74 1.14
CA ALA A 65 -2.03 -32.20 -0.11
C ALA A 65 -3.16 -31.19 0.11
N GLN A 66 -4.18 -31.57 0.89
CA GLN A 66 -5.35 -30.72 1.17
C GLN A 66 -4.96 -29.46 1.94
N MET A 67 -4.09 -29.58 2.96
CA MET A 67 -3.59 -28.42 3.70
C MET A 67 -2.77 -27.49 2.81
N ARG A 68 -1.92 -28.03 1.93
CA ARG A 68 -1.14 -27.20 1.00
C ARG A 68 -2.06 -26.41 0.07
N GLU A 69 -3.08 -27.05 -0.50
CA GLU A 69 -4.04 -26.40 -1.40
C GLU A 69 -4.79 -25.28 -0.67
N ALA A 70 -5.34 -25.58 0.51
CA ALA A 70 -6.13 -24.62 1.27
C ALA A 70 -5.29 -23.42 1.76
N VAL A 71 -4.08 -23.66 2.24
CA VAL A 71 -3.14 -22.60 2.66
C VAL A 71 -2.69 -21.75 1.47
N THR A 72 -2.42 -22.37 0.32
CA THR A 72 -2.08 -21.65 -0.92
C THR A 72 -3.23 -20.73 -1.34
N GLY A 73 -4.46 -21.26 -1.35
CA GLY A 73 -5.65 -20.49 -1.70
C GLY A 73 -5.91 -19.32 -0.74
N MET A 74 -5.70 -19.55 0.57
CA MET A 74 -5.80 -18.51 1.59
C MET A 74 -4.79 -17.38 1.37
N TYR A 75 -3.51 -17.68 1.16
CA TYR A 75 -2.48 -16.66 0.92
C TYR A 75 -2.72 -15.89 -0.38
N ALA A 76 -3.18 -16.56 -1.45
CA ALA A 76 -3.57 -15.89 -2.68
C ALA A 76 -4.70 -14.88 -2.43
N ALA A 77 -5.74 -15.29 -1.69
CA ALA A 77 -6.85 -14.41 -1.36
C ALA A 77 -6.43 -13.24 -0.44
N MET A 78 -5.54 -13.47 0.53
CA MET A 78 -4.99 -12.41 1.38
C MET A 78 -4.18 -11.39 0.57
N THR A 79 -3.39 -11.86 -0.39
CA THR A 79 -2.59 -11.01 -1.28
C THR A 79 -3.48 -10.12 -2.14
N GLU A 80 -4.53 -10.70 -2.75
CA GLU A 80 -5.48 -9.93 -3.55
C GLU A 80 -6.25 -8.92 -2.71
N HIS A 81 -6.63 -9.29 -1.47
CA HIS A 81 -7.28 -8.37 -0.53
C HIS A 81 -6.39 -7.19 -0.15
N LEU A 82 -5.12 -7.46 0.21
CA LEU A 82 -4.12 -6.43 0.49
C LEU A 82 -3.96 -5.48 -0.69
N LYS A 83 -3.79 -6.04 -1.90
CA LYS A 83 -3.64 -5.26 -3.13
C LYS A 83 -4.86 -4.39 -3.39
N ALA A 84 -6.07 -4.93 -3.26
CA ALA A 84 -7.31 -4.19 -3.46
C ALA A 84 -7.45 -3.01 -2.48
N GLY A 85 -7.02 -3.19 -1.23
CA GLY A 85 -7.00 -2.09 -0.25
C GLY A 85 -5.97 -1.01 -0.57
N ILE A 86 -4.78 -1.37 -1.04
CA ILE A 86 -3.74 -0.40 -1.47
C ILE A 86 -4.19 0.35 -2.74
N GLU A 87 -4.87 -0.34 -3.65
CA GLU A 87 -5.38 0.21 -4.91
C GLU A 87 -6.74 0.91 -4.76
N GLU A 88 -7.28 1.04 -3.54
CA GLU A 88 -8.59 1.64 -3.30
C GLU A 88 -8.61 3.12 -3.75
N PRO A 89 -9.46 3.49 -4.74
CA PRO A 89 -9.43 4.84 -5.30
C PRO A 89 -9.79 5.94 -4.29
N GLU A 90 -10.67 5.64 -3.34
CA GLU A 90 -11.05 6.60 -2.29
C GLU A 90 -9.88 6.89 -1.35
N TYR A 91 -9.14 5.86 -0.95
CA TYR A 91 -7.93 5.99 -0.14
C TYR A 91 -6.89 6.87 -0.85
N GLN A 92 -6.57 6.57 -2.12
CA GLN A 92 -5.61 7.36 -2.90
C GLN A 92 -6.03 8.82 -2.99
N ARG A 93 -7.31 9.08 -3.31
CA ARG A 93 -7.84 10.45 -3.41
C ARG A 93 -7.75 11.21 -2.08
N VAL A 94 -8.09 10.58 -0.96
CA VAL A 94 -8.01 11.22 0.36
C VAL A 94 -6.57 11.56 0.72
N LEU A 95 -5.63 10.64 0.46
CA LEU A 95 -4.21 10.85 0.71
C LEU A 95 -3.65 12.00 -0.15
N GLU A 96 -3.99 12.05 -1.44
CA GLU A 96 -3.57 13.11 -2.37
C GLU A 96 -4.10 14.48 -1.96
N GLN A 97 -5.36 14.56 -1.52
CA GLN A 97 -5.95 15.80 -1.02
C GLN A 97 -5.24 16.27 0.26
N GLN A 98 -4.90 15.35 1.16
CA GLN A 98 -4.17 15.70 2.37
C GLN A 98 -2.74 16.15 2.05
N LEU A 99 -2.04 15.45 1.15
CA LEU A 99 -0.70 15.83 0.67
C LEU A 99 -0.70 17.26 0.11
N ALA A 100 -1.67 17.60 -0.75
CA ALA A 100 -1.83 18.93 -1.33
C ALA A 100 -2.18 19.99 -0.27
N SER A 101 -2.78 19.60 0.84
CA SER A 101 -3.13 20.51 1.93
C SER A 101 -1.97 20.79 2.89
N VAL A 102 -1.05 19.84 3.09
CA VAL A 102 -0.01 19.95 4.13
C VAL A 102 1.36 20.35 3.59
N TYR A 103 1.63 20.08 2.32
CA TYR A 103 2.89 20.44 1.68
C TYR A 103 2.69 21.56 0.66
N SER A 104 3.68 22.46 0.58
CA SER A 104 3.75 23.42 -0.52
C SER A 104 4.14 22.73 -1.83
N SER A 105 3.87 23.38 -2.96
CA SER A 105 4.28 22.88 -4.28
C SER A 105 5.80 22.66 -4.36
N ASP A 106 6.60 23.54 -3.76
CA ASP A 106 8.07 23.39 -3.72
C ASP A 106 8.50 22.15 -2.94
N GLN A 107 7.83 21.85 -1.82
CA GLN A 107 8.10 20.65 -1.04
C GLN A 107 7.72 19.37 -1.80
N LEU A 108 6.56 19.37 -2.47
CA LEU A 108 6.13 18.25 -3.30
C LEU A 108 7.11 18.02 -4.47
N GLN A 109 7.56 19.07 -5.14
CA GLN A 109 8.58 18.99 -6.18
C GLN A 109 9.93 18.48 -5.65
N ALA A 110 10.33 18.89 -4.44
CA ALA A 110 11.55 18.39 -3.81
C ALA A 110 11.48 16.88 -3.51
N PHE A 111 10.32 16.38 -3.06
CA PHE A 111 10.11 14.94 -2.90
C PHE A 111 10.21 14.19 -4.24
N LEU A 112 9.59 14.72 -5.30
CA LEU A 112 9.65 14.13 -6.64
C LEU A 112 11.08 14.12 -7.20
N ALA A 113 11.83 15.20 -7.01
CA ALA A 113 13.23 15.28 -7.43
C ALA A 113 14.09 14.21 -6.74
N ARG A 114 13.85 13.95 -5.46
CA ARG A 114 14.53 12.87 -4.71
C ARG A 114 14.07 11.49 -5.16
N ALA A 115 12.79 11.31 -5.46
CA ALA A 115 12.26 10.04 -5.95
C ALA A 115 12.82 9.63 -7.34
N ALA A 116 13.27 10.60 -8.14
CA ALA A 116 13.93 10.36 -9.41
C ALA A 116 15.38 9.88 -9.27
N ASP A 117 15.99 10.05 -8.09
CA ASP A 117 17.33 9.55 -7.78
C ASP A 117 17.28 8.06 -7.43
N THR A 118 18.05 7.25 -8.16
CA THR A 118 18.10 5.79 -7.99
C THR A 118 18.73 5.34 -6.68
N ASP A 119 19.54 6.20 -6.05
CA ASP A 119 20.22 5.88 -4.78
C ASP A 119 19.37 6.26 -3.56
N THR A 120 18.20 6.89 -3.76
CA THR A 120 17.31 7.24 -2.66
C THR A 120 16.60 6.00 -2.12
N ASP A 121 16.72 5.78 -0.81
CA ASP A 121 15.88 4.81 -0.10
C ASP A 121 14.42 5.29 -0.11
N ARG A 122 13.61 4.58 -0.88
CA ARG A 122 12.20 4.91 -1.05
C ARG A 122 11.34 4.59 0.17
N ALA A 123 11.69 3.59 0.98
CA ALA A 123 10.95 3.33 2.21
C ALA A 123 11.15 4.51 3.18
N ALA A 124 12.39 4.98 3.30
CA ALA A 124 12.70 6.18 4.08
C ALA A 124 12.00 7.44 3.52
N LEU A 125 12.01 7.62 2.19
CA LEU A 125 11.32 8.74 1.54
C LEU A 125 9.79 8.69 1.73
N SER A 126 9.19 7.50 1.64
CA SER A 126 7.75 7.31 1.91
C SER A 126 7.41 7.66 3.35
N ALA A 127 8.21 7.20 4.32
CA ALA A 127 8.03 7.54 5.72
C ALA A 127 8.18 9.05 5.98
N GLU A 128 9.11 9.71 5.29
CA GLU A 128 9.29 11.16 5.36
C GLU A 128 8.06 11.91 4.83
N VAL A 129 7.53 11.50 3.66
CA VAL A 129 6.30 12.07 3.11
C VAL A 129 5.11 11.84 4.05
N LEU A 130 4.98 10.65 4.66
CA LEU A 130 3.90 10.35 5.58
C LEU A 130 4.04 11.02 6.96
N SER A 131 5.21 11.59 7.27
CA SER A 131 5.42 12.35 8.51
C SER A 131 4.68 13.70 8.54
N GLY A 132 4.15 14.14 7.39
CA GLY A 132 3.30 15.32 7.32
C GLY A 132 2.00 15.16 8.12
N PRO A 133 1.41 16.26 8.64
CA PRO A 133 0.25 16.21 9.53
C PRO A 133 -0.93 15.38 8.97
N GLY A 134 -1.36 14.37 9.72
CA GLY A 134 -2.53 13.54 9.41
C GLY A 134 -2.36 12.54 8.26
N LEU A 135 -1.23 12.52 7.57
CA LEU A 135 -0.97 11.58 6.47
C LEU A 135 -0.81 10.15 6.97
N LYS A 136 -0.05 9.98 8.05
CA LYS A 136 0.12 8.68 8.70
C LYS A 136 -1.21 8.12 9.22
N ASP A 137 -2.08 8.96 9.77
CA ASP A 137 -3.39 8.52 10.27
C ASP A 137 -4.28 7.98 9.14
N ILE A 138 -4.19 8.57 7.94
CA ILE A 138 -4.91 8.09 6.75
C ILE A 138 -4.38 6.72 6.31
N GLU A 139 -3.05 6.55 6.26
CA GLU A 139 -2.42 5.27 5.95
C GLU A 139 -2.81 4.20 6.99
N GLU A 140 -2.66 4.50 8.28
CA GLU A 140 -2.98 3.58 9.37
C GLU A 140 -4.46 3.18 9.37
N ALA A 141 -5.38 4.13 9.11
CA ALA A 141 -6.79 3.83 8.97
C ALA A 141 -7.07 2.88 7.79
N GLN A 142 -6.37 3.06 6.66
CA GLN A 142 -6.51 2.16 5.52
C GLN A 142 -5.94 0.77 5.82
N MET A 143 -4.78 0.70 6.45
CA MET A 143 -4.19 -0.57 6.89
C MET A 143 -5.10 -1.30 7.88
N GLN A 144 -5.75 -0.57 8.79
CA GLN A 144 -6.72 -1.17 9.71
C GLN A 144 -7.93 -1.74 8.96
N LYS A 145 -8.49 -1.04 7.96
CA LYS A 145 -9.58 -1.59 7.12
C LYS A 145 -9.15 -2.87 6.40
N ILE A 146 -7.93 -2.91 5.89
CA ILE A 146 -7.36 -4.11 5.25
C ILE A 146 -7.32 -5.25 6.27
N VAL A 147 -6.78 -5.00 7.46
CA VAL A 147 -6.68 -5.99 8.54
C VAL A 147 -8.05 -6.48 9.00
N ASP A 148 -9.01 -5.60 9.21
CA ASP A 148 -10.38 -5.94 9.59
C ASP A 148 -11.08 -6.77 8.50
N GLY A 149 -10.69 -6.58 7.23
CA GLY A 149 -11.14 -7.41 6.11
C GLY A 149 -10.59 -8.83 6.09
N MET A 150 -9.53 -9.11 6.87
CA MET A 150 -8.94 -10.45 7.00
C MET A 150 -9.63 -11.33 8.05
N ASP A 151 -10.73 -10.88 8.67
CA ASP A 151 -11.57 -11.72 9.50
C ASP A 151 -12.50 -12.60 8.63
N GLU A 152 -12.61 -13.88 8.92
CA GLU A 152 -13.47 -14.83 8.19
C GLU A 152 -14.98 -14.50 8.26
N LYS A 153 -15.38 -13.67 9.23
CA LYS A 153 -16.73 -13.11 9.43
C LYS A 153 -16.89 -11.75 8.78
N SER A 154 -15.80 -11.14 8.28
CA SER A 154 -15.86 -9.87 7.59
C SER A 154 -16.65 -10.00 6.28
N SER A 155 -17.52 -9.02 6.03
CA SER A 155 -18.26 -8.92 4.77
C SER A 155 -17.51 -8.16 3.69
N SER A 156 -16.36 -7.55 3.99
CA SER A 156 -15.64 -6.68 3.05
C SER A 156 -14.92 -7.46 1.95
N SER A 157 -14.58 -8.74 2.17
CA SER A 157 -13.92 -9.58 1.17
C SER A 157 -14.47 -11.02 1.16
N PRO A 158 -15.54 -11.28 0.37
CA PRO A 158 -16.18 -12.60 0.31
C PRO A 158 -15.26 -13.73 -0.16
N SER A 159 -14.32 -13.45 -1.07
CA SER A 159 -13.34 -14.41 -1.57
C SER A 159 -12.32 -14.78 -0.48
N LEU A 160 -11.82 -13.80 0.27
CA LEU A 160 -10.93 -14.04 1.40
C LEU A 160 -11.64 -14.81 2.51
N ALA A 161 -12.87 -14.41 2.87
CA ALA A 161 -13.66 -15.13 3.86
C ALA A 161 -13.91 -16.59 3.46
N ALA A 162 -14.15 -16.88 2.17
CA ALA A 162 -14.28 -18.24 1.66
C ALA A 162 -12.96 -19.03 1.75
N ALA A 163 -11.83 -18.41 1.41
CA ALA A 163 -10.52 -19.05 1.48
C ALA A 163 -10.09 -19.33 2.93
N LEU A 164 -10.34 -18.41 3.86
CA LEU A 164 -10.14 -18.60 5.30
C LEU A 164 -10.99 -19.75 5.83
N ARG A 165 -12.28 -19.79 5.49
CA ARG A 165 -13.17 -20.92 5.86
C ARG A 165 -12.68 -22.26 5.29
N ALA A 166 -12.19 -22.27 4.05
CA ALA A 166 -11.64 -23.48 3.44
C ALA A 166 -10.37 -23.97 4.15
N ALA A 167 -9.46 -23.06 4.52
CA ALA A 167 -8.27 -23.37 5.32
C ALA A 167 -8.62 -23.89 6.72
N SER A 168 -9.55 -23.23 7.42
CA SER A 168 -10.07 -23.68 8.72
C SER A 168 -10.70 -25.06 8.64
N ALA A 169 -11.50 -25.34 7.60
CA ALA A 169 -12.13 -26.63 7.38
C ALA A 169 -11.11 -27.75 7.06
N ALA A 170 -10.10 -27.46 6.23
CA ALA A 170 -9.02 -28.40 5.94
C ALA A 170 -8.24 -28.74 7.23
N LYS A 171 -7.92 -27.74 8.06
CA LYS A 171 -7.27 -27.96 9.36
C LYS A 171 -8.12 -28.85 10.27
N ALA A 172 -9.41 -28.54 10.43
CA ALA A 172 -10.30 -29.31 11.29
C ALA A 172 -10.47 -30.77 10.81
N ALA A 173 -10.47 -31.02 9.50
CA ALA A 173 -10.47 -32.38 8.96
C ALA A 173 -9.19 -33.14 9.34
N CYS A 174 -8.04 -32.47 9.29
CA CYS A 174 -6.74 -33.05 9.64
C CYS A 174 -6.58 -33.32 11.14
N ASP A 175 -7.06 -32.44 12.00
CA ASP A 175 -7.03 -32.63 13.45
C ASP A 175 -7.88 -33.86 13.87
N ARG A 176 -9.02 -34.09 13.20
CA ARG A 176 -9.85 -35.29 13.41
C ARG A 176 -9.10 -36.57 13.01
N LEU A 177 -8.43 -36.56 11.85
CA LEU A 177 -7.65 -37.70 11.38
C LEU A 177 -6.46 -38.04 12.30
N GLN A 178 -5.88 -37.05 12.98
CA GLN A 178 -4.86 -37.29 14.02
C GLN A 178 -5.46 -37.90 15.29
N THR A 179 -6.64 -37.43 15.71
CA THR A 179 -7.32 -37.91 16.92
C THR A 179 -7.82 -39.35 16.75
N ASP A 180 -8.32 -39.71 15.57
CA ASP A 180 -8.81 -41.06 15.27
C ASP A 180 -7.68 -42.09 15.04
N ALA A 181 -6.44 -41.63 14.86
CA ALA A 181 -5.26 -42.47 14.64
C ALA A 181 -4.45 -42.77 15.92
N GLY A 182 -4.86 -42.22 17.08
CA GLY A 182 -4.25 -42.44 18.40
C GLY A 182 -5.14 -43.28 19.32
#